data_AF-A0A1G3C0K4-F1
#
_entry.id   AF-A0A1G3C0K4-F1
#
_cell.length_a   1.000
_cell.length_b   1.000
_cell.length_c   1.000
_cell.angle_alpha   90.00
_cell.angle_beta   90.00
_cell.angle_gamma   90.00
#
_symmetry.space_group_name_H-M   'P 1'
#
loop_
_entity.id
_entity.type
_entity.pdbx_description
1 polymer ?
#
loop_
_entity_poly.entity_id
_entity_poly.type
_entity_poly.pdbx_seq_one_letter_code
_entity_poly.pdbx_strand_id
1 'polypeptide(L)'
;MKTIGNVDVNIANLSSGDFFGEMALITGSRRVTSAIAFTDCSHHVINKEAFMSNITNNRDFVNSVLVTLARRLEETDLSFTLLL
;
A
#
# COMPACT_ATOMS: atom_id res chain seq x y z
N MET A 1 -6.31 -1.81 7.03
CA MET A 1 -6.88 -2.31 8.31
C MET A 1 -6.63 -3.81 8.40
N LYS A 2 -5.96 -4.22 9.46
CA LYS A 2 -5.64 -5.62 9.75
C LYS A 2 -6.29 -6.02 11.07
N THR A 3 -7.00 -7.14 11.11
CA THR A 3 -7.55 -7.69 12.35
C THR A 3 -6.48 -8.53 13.05
N ILE A 4 -6.17 -8.20 14.31
CA ILE A 4 -5.25 -8.95 15.17
C ILE A 4 -6.05 -9.41 16.39
N GLY A 5 -6.31 -10.72 16.48
CA GLY A 5 -7.28 -11.25 17.44
C GLY A 5 -8.68 -10.72 17.12
N ASN A 6 -9.29 -9.96 18.04
CA ASN A 6 -10.59 -9.30 17.87
C ASN A 6 -10.48 -7.77 17.68
N VAL A 7 -9.28 -7.25 17.42
CA VAL A 7 -9.05 -5.80 17.30
C VAL A 7 -8.67 -5.46 15.87
N ASP A 8 -9.37 -4.48 15.31
CA ASP A 8 -9.03 -3.89 14.02
C ASP A 8 -7.98 -2.79 14.22
N VAL A 9 -6.83 -2.97 13.58
CA VAL A 9 -5.70 -2.04 13.66
C VAL A 9 -5.56 -1.28 12.34
N ASN A 10 -5.50 0.05 12.45
CA ASN A 10 -5.10 0.90 11.34
C ASN A 10 -3.58 0.82 11.17
N ILE A 11 -3.15 0.38 9.99
CA ILE A 11 -1.74 0.14 9.66
C ILE A 11 -1.15 1.26 8.81
N ALA A 12 -1.97 2.08 8.16
CA ALA A 12 -1.55 3.17 7.29
C ALA A 12 -2.75 4.06 6.92
N ASN A 13 -2.52 5.37 6.88
CA ASN A 13 -3.44 6.33 6.27
C ASN A 13 -2.96 6.66 4.86
N LEU A 14 -3.86 6.62 3.89
CA LEU A 14 -3.55 6.87 2.48
C LEU A 14 -4.18 8.20 2.04
N SER A 15 -3.43 8.96 1.25
CA SER A 15 -3.86 10.25 0.69
C SER A 15 -3.86 10.21 -0.84
N SER A 16 -4.32 11.30 -1.46
CA SER A 16 -4.27 11.44 -2.93
C SER A 16 -2.84 11.20 -3.45
N GLY A 17 -2.72 10.38 -4.49
CA GLY A 17 -1.43 9.94 -5.06
C GLY A 17 -0.89 8.62 -4.47
N ASP A 18 -1.43 8.15 -3.34
CA ASP A 18 -1.06 6.84 -2.81
C ASP A 18 -1.77 5.69 -3.54
N PHE A 19 -1.19 4.49 -3.44
CA PHE A 19 -1.76 3.24 -3.94
C PHE A 19 -1.79 2.16 -2.87
N PHE A 20 -2.62 1.13 -3.03
CA PHE A 20 -2.64 -0.02 -2.13
C PHE A 20 -2.98 -1.32 -2.87
N GLY A 21 -2.66 -2.45 -2.26
CA GLY A 21 -2.89 -3.78 -2.84
C GLY A 21 -1.72 -4.30 -3.68
N GLU A 22 -0.67 -3.49 -3.84
CA GLU A 22 0.59 -3.82 -4.49
C GLU A 22 1.24 -5.05 -3.86
N MET A 23 1.10 -5.23 -2.53
CA MET A 23 1.73 -6.32 -1.80
C MET A 23 1.29 -7.69 -2.35
N ALA A 24 0.01 -7.84 -2.68
CA ALA A 24 -0.50 -9.08 -3.26
C ALA A 24 0.02 -9.28 -4.70
N LEU A 25 0.17 -8.21 -5.47
CA LEU A 25 0.67 -8.27 -6.85
C LEU A 25 2.17 -8.59 -6.89
N ILE A 26 2.97 -7.98 -6.01
CA ILE A 26 4.43 -8.11 -5.94
C ILE A 26 4.83 -9.44 -5.30
N THR A 27 4.24 -9.81 -4.16
CA THR A 27 4.66 -11.01 -3.40
C THR A 27 3.95 -12.29 -3.85
N GLY A 28 2.87 -12.17 -4.63
CA GLY A 28 2.01 -13.31 -4.97
C GLY A 28 1.15 -13.82 -3.80
N SER A 29 1.21 -13.17 -2.63
CA SER A 29 0.43 -13.56 -1.45
C SER A 29 -1.04 -13.17 -1.59
N ARG A 30 -1.92 -13.88 -0.87
CA ARG A 30 -3.34 -13.49 -0.75
C ARG A 30 -3.44 -12.11 -0.08
N ARG A 31 -4.46 -11.33 -0.45
CA ARG A 31 -4.79 -10.08 0.25
C ARG A 31 -5.08 -10.38 1.74
N VAL A 32 -4.38 -9.65 2.61
CA VAL A 32 -4.47 -9.80 4.09
C VAL A 32 -4.91 -8.52 4.82
N THR A 33 -5.25 -7.44 4.09
CA THR A 33 -5.69 -6.18 4.69
C THR A 33 -6.86 -5.57 3.93
N SER A 34 -7.80 -4.99 4.66
CA SER A 34 -8.92 -4.21 4.10
C SER A 34 -8.55 -2.73 3.98
N ALA A 35 -9.20 -2.01 3.08
CA ALA A 35 -9.11 -0.55 2.96
C ALA A 35 -10.51 0.01 3.18
N ILE A 36 -10.61 1.09 3.95
CA ILE A 36 -11.86 1.77 4.28
C ILE A 36 -11.69 3.23 3.86
N ALA A 37 -12.65 3.75 3.09
CA ALA A 37 -12.67 5.15 2.71
C ALA A 37 -13.21 5.99 3.87
N PHE A 38 -12.44 7.00 4.29
CA PHE A 38 -12.87 7.97 5.32
C PHE A 38 -13.71 9.12 4.75
N THR A 39 -13.57 9.37 3.44
CA THR A 39 -14.30 10.38 2.67
C THR A 39 -14.67 9.80 1.31
N ASP A 40 -15.46 10.52 0.54
CA ASP A 40 -15.66 10.21 -0.87
C ASP A 40 -14.31 10.20 -1.61
N CYS A 41 -14.06 9.15 -2.37
CA CYS A 41 -12.77 8.88 -3.01
C CYS A 41 -12.97 8.37 -4.45
N SER A 42 -12.13 8.81 -5.37
CA SER A 42 -12.03 8.27 -6.73
C SER A 42 -10.73 7.48 -6.87
N HIS A 43 -10.79 6.30 -7.49
CA HIS A 43 -9.66 5.38 -7.59
C HIS A 43 -9.40 4.99 -9.04
N HIS A 44 -8.14 4.97 -9.42
CA HIS A 44 -7.69 4.29 -10.63
C HIS A 44 -7.42 2.83 -10.31
N VAL A 45 -8.08 1.93 -11.03
CA VAL A 45 -7.90 0.47 -10.86
C VAL A 45 -6.97 -0.04 -11.95
N ILE A 46 -5.95 -0.77 -11.54
CA ILE A 46 -5.02 -1.47 -12.44
C ILE A 46 -5.07 -2.96 -12.16
N ASN A 47 -5.14 -3.79 -13.21
CA ASN A 47 -5.06 -5.24 -13.06
C ASN A 47 -3.60 -5.70 -12.93
N LYS A 48 -3.40 -6.99 -12.64
CA LYS A 48 -2.06 -7.56 -12.43
C LYS A 48 -1.20 -7.42 -13.68
N GLU A 49 -1.75 -7.69 -14.86
CA GLU A 49 -1.04 -7.67 -16.14
C GLU A 49 -0.51 -6.27 -16.44
N ALA A 50 -1.36 -5.24 -16.30
CA ALA A 50 -0.95 -3.85 -16.51
C ALA A 50 0.04 -3.38 -15.42
N PHE A 51 -0.13 -3.79 -14.16
CA PHE A 51 0.82 -3.47 -13.10
C PHE A 51 2.21 -4.04 -13.42
N MET A 52 2.31 -5.32 -13.75
CA MET A 52 3.57 -5.97 -14.10
C MET A 52 4.21 -5.39 -15.36
N SER A 53 3.40 -5.03 -16.36
CA SER A 53 3.88 -4.36 -17.56
C SER A 53 4.50 -3.00 -17.24
N ASN A 54 3.86 -2.20 -16.37
CA ASN A 54 4.42 -0.92 -15.93
C ASN A 54 5.70 -1.09 -15.10
N ILE A 55 5.76 -2.10 -14.21
CA ILE A 55 7.00 -2.42 -13.49
C ILE A 55 8.15 -2.74 -14.45
N THR A 56 7.88 -3.40 -15.56
CA THR A 56 8.92 -3.80 -16.52
C THR A 56 9.33 -2.66 -17.46
N ASN A 57 8.36 -1.86 -17.90
CA ASN A 57 8.53 -0.96 -19.06
C ASN A 57 8.47 0.53 -18.72
N ASN A 58 8.08 0.90 -17.49
CA ASN A 58 7.86 2.29 -17.11
C ASN A 58 8.72 2.68 -15.90
N ARG A 59 9.83 3.39 -16.18
CA ARG A 59 10.80 3.80 -15.14
C ARG A 59 10.19 4.74 -14.11
N ASP A 60 9.36 5.68 -14.54
CA ASP A 60 8.74 6.65 -13.64
C ASP A 60 7.75 5.97 -12.71
N PHE A 61 7.01 4.98 -13.22
CA PHE A 61 6.14 4.14 -12.40
C PHE A 61 6.94 3.37 -11.35
N VAL A 62 8.02 2.70 -11.74
CA VAL A 62 8.87 1.96 -10.77
C VAL A 62 9.46 2.89 -9.72
N ASN A 63 9.97 4.06 -10.11
CA ASN A 63 10.48 5.05 -9.16
C ASN A 63 9.40 5.51 -8.18
N SER A 64 8.17 5.76 -8.66
CA SER A 64 7.05 6.16 -7.79
C SER A 64 6.68 5.05 -6.79
N VAL A 65 6.72 3.79 -7.21
CA VAL A 65 6.49 2.63 -6.33
C VAL A 65 7.59 2.54 -5.28
N LEU A 66 8.86 2.62 -5.68
CA LEU A 66 10.00 2.53 -4.77
C LEU A 66 9.99 3.65 -3.71
N VAL A 67 9.79 4.90 -4.12
CA VAL A 67 9.70 6.04 -3.20
C VAL A 67 8.55 5.86 -2.21
N THR A 68 7.39 5.40 -2.68
CA THR A 68 6.22 5.16 -1.81
C THR A 68 6.48 4.06 -0.80
N LEU A 69 7.11 2.95 -1.22
CA LEU A 69 7.43 1.84 -0.32
C LEU A 69 8.53 2.22 0.70
N ALA A 70 9.54 2.98 0.29
CA ALA A 70 10.58 3.49 1.19
C ALA A 70 9.99 4.42 2.26
N ARG A 71 9.15 5.39 1.86
CA ARG A 71 8.43 6.29 2.79
C ARG A 71 7.61 5.49 3.81
N ARG A 72 6.90 4.45 3.39
CA ARG A 72 6.10 3.60 4.29
C ARG A 72 6.95 2.83 5.29
N LEU A 73 8.13 2.38 4.89
CA LEU A 73 9.07 1.72 5.81
C LEU A 73 9.54 2.70 6.90
N GLU A 74 9.92 3.92 6.50
CA GLU A 74 10.32 4.99 7.43
C GLU A 74 9.20 5.35 8.42
N GLU A 75 7.95 5.47 7.95
CA GLU A 75 6.78 5.76 8.80
C GLU A 75 6.43 4.61 9.75
N THR A 76 6.65 3.38 9.32
CA THR A 76 6.40 2.19 10.15
C THR A 76 7.41 2.09 11.28
N ASP A 77 8.70 2.37 11.02
CA ASP A 77 9.75 2.42 12.06
C ASP A 77 9.47 3.51 13.12
N LEU A 78 8.99 4.68 12.69
CA LEU A 78 8.58 5.75 13.60
C LEU A 78 7.38 5.34 14.46
N SER A 79 6.45 4.58 13.89
CA SER A 79 5.25 4.09 14.58
C SER A 79 5.57 3.04 15.66
N PHE A 80 6.63 2.24 15.48
CA PHE A 80 7.11 1.32 16.52
C PHE A 80 7.90 2.02 17.64
N THR A 81 8.61 3.11 17.32
CA THR A 81 9.38 3.87 18.32
C THR A 81 8.49 4.63 19.29
N LEU A 82 7.29 5.06 18.87
CA LEU A 82 6.32 5.75 19.72
C LEU A 82 5.48 4.82 20.63
N LEU A 83 5.68 3.51 20.55
CA LEU A 83 5.03 2.50 21.39
C LEU A 83 5.96 1.91 22.47
N LEU A 84 7.16 2.49 22.66
CA LEU A 84 8.09 2.25 23.77
C LEU A 84 8.31 3.55 24.56
#